data_AF-A0A7C9EB89-F1
#
_entry.id   AF-A0A7C9EB89-F1
#
_cell.length_a   1.000
_cell.length_b   1.000
_cell.length_c   1.000
_cell.angle_alpha   90.00
_cell.angle_beta   90.00
_cell.angle_gamma   90.00
#
_symmetry.space_group_name_H-M   'P 1'
#
loop_
_entity.id
_entity.type
_entity.pdbx_description
1 polymer ?
#
loop_
_entity_poly.entity_id
_entity_poly.type
_entity_poly.pdbx_seq_one_letter_code
_entity_poly.pdbx_strand_id
1 'polypeptide(L)'
;MAKRRIPVMLLVRKRKYSLWVRNCHYHAYRRFNEDQAAGGDINVTPFGGETNDPLYNDLPEPRQSKSERKPYPTPMKTLIRRAKEEKELRKSKPCQVLEHPPDNGLLVPELVPVSHQVYWARQSLMIGISRLLSSINVLKCRLCPEVHIGPVGHEICTCTGPSSGFRSAMHDWIKGGLIDVVDFPKCFHLYDRVGKSRVTHDERFNVPRMPAILE
;
A
#
# COMPACT_ATOMS: atom_id res chain seq x y z
N MET A 1 6.22 56.40 -1.65
CA MET A 1 6.70 55.18 -2.34
C MET A 1 7.54 54.34 -1.38
N ALA A 2 6.99 53.28 -0.79
CA ALA A 2 7.71 52.41 0.15
C ALA A 2 8.15 51.11 -0.56
N LYS A 3 9.46 50.97 -0.83
CA LYS A 3 10.06 49.73 -1.35
C LYS A 3 10.04 48.67 -0.24
N ARG A 4 9.15 47.68 -0.34
CA ARG A 4 9.15 46.50 0.54
C ARG A 4 10.40 45.65 0.24
N ARG A 5 11.40 45.67 1.13
CA ARG A 5 12.51 44.71 1.12
C ARG A 5 11.95 43.32 1.47
N ILE A 6 11.99 42.39 0.51
CA ILE A 6 11.69 40.97 0.75
C ILE A 6 12.80 40.42 1.67
N PRO A 7 12.47 39.79 2.82
CA PRO A 7 13.49 39.32 3.75
C PRO A 7 14.27 38.15 3.14
N VAL A 8 15.60 38.28 3.12
CA VAL A 8 16.58 37.33 2.58
C VAL A 8 16.42 35.90 3.15
N MET A 9 15.83 35.75 4.34
CA MET A 9 15.57 34.45 4.97
C MET A 9 14.59 33.54 4.19
N LEU A 10 13.59 34.10 3.48
CA LEU A 10 12.66 33.31 2.66
C LEU A 10 13.34 32.71 1.42
N LEU A 11 14.34 33.40 0.87
CA LEU A 11 15.13 32.95 -0.28
C LEU A 11 16.11 31.82 0.09
N VAL A 12 16.72 31.87 1.27
CA VAL A 12 17.65 30.83 1.75
C VAL A 12 16.92 29.50 2.01
N ARG A 13 15.70 29.54 2.58
CA ARG A 13 14.87 28.35 2.81
C ARG A 13 14.41 27.68 1.51
N LYS A 14 14.05 28.47 0.50
CA LYS A 14 13.71 27.98 -0.85
C LYS A 14 14.92 27.36 -1.58
N ARG A 15 16.12 27.94 -1.45
CA ARG A 15 17.35 27.39 -2.05
C ARG A 15 17.73 26.02 -1.46
N LYS A 16 17.68 25.84 -0.13
CA LYS A 16 18.01 24.56 0.52
C LYS A 16 17.04 23.43 0.14
N TYR A 17 15.74 23.71 0.04
CA TYR A 17 14.75 22.73 -0.43
C TYR A 17 15.00 22.31 -1.88
N SER A 18 15.37 23.26 -2.75
CA SER A 18 15.68 22.98 -4.16
C SER A 18 16.96 22.17 -4.39
N LEU A 19 17.93 22.24 -3.46
CA LEU A 19 19.15 21.45 -3.49
C LEU A 19 18.93 20.04 -2.95
N TRP A 20 18.15 19.89 -1.88
CA TRP A 20 17.77 18.59 -1.34
C TRP A 20 16.96 17.76 -2.34
N VAL A 21 15.96 18.38 -3.00
CA VAL A 21 15.16 17.71 -4.04
C VAL A 21 16.01 17.33 -5.26
N ARG A 22 17.01 18.15 -5.64
CA ARG A 22 17.96 17.82 -6.71
C ARG A 22 18.90 16.68 -6.32
N ASN A 23 19.38 16.65 -5.07
CA ASN A 23 20.25 15.58 -4.58
C ASN A 23 19.49 14.24 -4.44
N CYS A 24 18.23 14.26 -3.99
CA CYS A 24 17.38 13.06 -3.97
C CYS A 24 17.10 12.54 -5.38
N HIS A 25 16.86 13.41 -6.36
CA HIS A 25 16.70 13.01 -7.77
C HIS A 25 17.96 12.34 -8.32
N TYR A 26 19.14 12.89 -8.03
CA TYR A 26 20.42 12.36 -8.51
C TYR A 26 20.75 11.00 -7.87
N HIS A 27 20.53 10.84 -6.56
CA HIS A 27 20.77 9.57 -5.87
C HIS A 27 19.75 8.48 -6.23
N ALA A 28 18.47 8.82 -6.44
CA ALA A 28 17.45 7.87 -6.85
C ALA A 28 17.71 7.33 -8.27
N TYR A 29 18.14 8.21 -9.20
CA TYR A 29 18.42 7.82 -10.59
C TYR A 29 19.70 6.97 -10.72
N ARG A 30 20.71 7.21 -9.87
CA ARG A 30 21.97 6.44 -9.89
C ARG A 30 21.80 5.01 -9.36
N ARG A 31 21.01 4.82 -8.30
CA ARG A 31 20.77 3.51 -7.69
C ARG A 31 19.91 2.59 -8.57
N PHE A 32 18.89 3.15 -9.22
CA PHE A 32 18.01 2.41 -10.13
C PHE A 32 18.76 1.81 -11.34
N ASN A 33 19.82 2.47 -11.81
CA ASN A 33 20.67 1.96 -12.90
C ASN A 33 21.75 0.96 -12.42
N GLU A 34 22.20 1.04 -11.16
CA GLU A 34 23.16 0.08 -10.60
C GLU A 34 22.50 -1.28 -10.31
N ASP A 35 21.24 -1.31 -9.84
CA ASP A 35 20.50 -2.54 -9.54
C ASP A 35 20.11 -3.32 -10.82
N GLN A 36 19.98 -2.65 -11.97
CA GLN A 36 19.68 -3.29 -13.27
C GLN A 36 20.90 -3.97 -13.91
N ALA A 37 22.12 -3.64 -13.46
CA ALA A 37 23.36 -4.25 -13.92
C ALA A 37 23.73 -5.54 -13.17
N ALA A 38 23.07 -5.84 -12.05
CA ALA A 38 23.33 -7.00 -11.19
C ALA A 38 22.28 -8.11 -11.34
N GLY A 39 21.74 -8.29 -12.55
CA GLY A 39 20.82 -9.38 -12.89
C GLY A 39 21.54 -10.73 -12.87
N GLY A 40 21.73 -11.31 -11.69
CA GLY A 40 22.10 -12.71 -11.54
C GLY A 40 20.90 -13.59 -11.89
N ASP A 41 21.15 -14.63 -12.68
CA ASP A 41 20.15 -15.60 -13.12
C ASP A 41 19.43 -16.22 -11.91
N ILE A 42 18.20 -15.77 -11.67
CA ILE A 42 17.30 -16.41 -10.72
C ILE A 42 16.91 -17.73 -11.36
N ASN A 43 17.52 -18.83 -10.92
CA ASN A 43 17.05 -20.17 -11.22
C ASN A 43 15.63 -20.33 -10.66
N VAL A 44 14.63 -19.96 -11.45
CA VAL A 44 13.23 -20.23 -11.15
C VAL A 44 13.05 -21.74 -11.28
N THR A 45 13.03 -22.42 -10.13
CA THR A 45 12.57 -23.81 -10.07
C THR A 45 11.19 -23.89 -10.71
N PRO A 46 10.99 -24.78 -11.70
CA PRO A 46 9.68 -24.94 -12.33
C PRO A 46 8.62 -25.25 -11.27
N PHE A 47 7.47 -24.57 -11.35
CA PHE A 47 6.29 -24.92 -10.57
C PHE A 47 5.98 -26.41 -10.79
N GLY A 48 6.17 -27.24 -9.75
CA GLY A 48 5.86 -28.67 -9.79
C GLY A 48 6.95 -29.63 -9.28
N GLY A 49 8.11 -29.15 -8.82
CA GLY A 49 9.04 -29.99 -8.07
C GLY A 49 8.46 -30.34 -6.70
N GLU A 50 8.32 -31.63 -6.38
CA GLU A 50 7.88 -32.13 -5.08
C GLU A 50 8.87 -31.71 -3.99
N THR A 51 8.66 -30.54 -3.40
CA THR A 51 9.21 -30.19 -2.11
C THR A 51 8.15 -30.51 -1.08
N ASN A 52 8.42 -31.49 -0.21
CA ASN A 52 7.71 -31.66 1.06
C ASN A 52 7.99 -30.41 1.92
N ASP A 53 7.36 -29.29 1.57
CA ASP A 53 7.45 -28.03 2.29
C ASP A 53 6.54 -28.13 3.52
N PRO A 54 7.11 -28.23 4.74
CA PRO A 54 6.33 -28.43 5.95
C PRO A 54 5.35 -27.27 6.24
N LEU A 55 5.44 -26.16 5.50
CA LEU A 55 4.58 -25.00 5.63
C LEU A 55 3.18 -25.18 5.02
N TYR A 56 2.97 -26.16 4.15
CA TYR A 56 1.71 -26.34 3.40
C TYR A 56 0.96 -27.66 3.65
N ASN A 57 1.31 -28.39 4.71
CA ASN A 57 0.68 -29.66 5.08
C ASN A 57 -0.83 -29.54 5.40
N ASP A 58 -1.32 -28.34 5.71
CA ASP A 58 -2.72 -28.08 6.05
C ASP A 58 -3.61 -27.87 4.81
N LEU A 59 -3.01 -27.67 3.63
CA LEU A 59 -3.76 -27.55 2.40
C LEU A 59 -4.11 -28.95 1.87
N PRO A 60 -5.39 -29.18 1.50
CA PRO A 60 -5.73 -30.43 0.83
C PRO A 60 -4.95 -30.52 -0.48
N GLU A 61 -4.29 -31.65 -0.68
CA GLU A 61 -3.51 -31.88 -1.89
C GLU A 61 -4.39 -31.73 -3.14
N PRO A 62 -3.82 -31.21 -4.25
CA PRO A 62 -4.47 -31.23 -5.53
C PRO A 62 -4.88 -32.67 -5.87
N ARG A 63 -6.07 -32.82 -6.48
CA ARG A 63 -6.55 -34.14 -6.89
C ARG A 63 -5.54 -34.78 -7.85
N GLN A 64 -5.12 -36.00 -7.55
CA GLN A 64 -4.16 -36.73 -8.37
C GLN A 64 -4.83 -37.30 -9.63
N SER A 65 -6.16 -37.44 -9.63
CA SER A 65 -6.93 -37.92 -10.79
C SER A 65 -8.32 -37.26 -10.91
N LYS A 66 -8.87 -37.23 -12.13
CA LYS A 66 -10.20 -36.64 -12.41
C LYS A 66 -11.38 -37.42 -11.81
N SER A 67 -11.19 -38.71 -11.53
CA SER A 67 -12.17 -39.58 -10.86
C SER A 67 -12.23 -39.36 -9.35
N GLU A 68 -11.23 -38.69 -8.79
CA GLU A 68 -11.17 -38.41 -7.36
C GLU A 68 -12.23 -37.39 -6.97
N ARG A 69 -13.12 -37.81 -6.06
CA ARG A 69 -14.15 -36.93 -5.50
C ARG A 69 -13.49 -35.93 -4.57
N LYS A 70 -14.00 -34.69 -4.57
CA LYS A 70 -13.61 -33.71 -3.56
C LYS A 70 -13.92 -34.28 -2.17
N PRO A 71 -13.08 -34.03 -1.14
CA PRO A 71 -13.41 -34.39 0.23
C PRO A 71 -14.79 -33.85 0.61
N TYR A 72 -15.57 -34.64 1.35
CA TYR A 72 -16.89 -34.23 1.80
C TYR A 72 -16.79 -32.95 2.65
N PRO A 73 -17.77 -32.02 2.54
CA PRO A 73 -17.83 -30.86 3.41
C PRO A 73 -17.75 -31.32 4.88
N THR A 74 -16.77 -30.78 5.62
CA THR A 74 -16.63 -31.11 7.03
C THR A 74 -17.92 -30.68 7.77
N PRO A 75 -18.55 -31.54 8.57
CA PRO A 75 -19.81 -31.21 9.23
C PRO A 75 -19.69 -29.95 10.10
N MET A 76 -20.71 -29.08 10.06
CA MET A 76 -20.70 -27.78 10.74
C MET A 76 -20.34 -27.87 12.24
N LYS A 77 -20.85 -28.89 12.94
CA LYS A 77 -20.55 -29.12 14.36
C LYS A 77 -19.05 -29.36 14.63
N THR A 78 -18.37 -30.04 13.71
CA THR A 78 -16.94 -30.34 13.82
C THR A 78 -16.12 -29.07 13.63
N LEU A 79 -16.52 -28.19 12.70
CA LEU A 79 -15.90 -26.88 12.50
C LEU A 79 -16.08 -25.98 13.74
N ILE A 80 -17.29 -25.93 14.30
CA ILE A 80 -17.58 -25.19 15.53
C ILE A 80 -16.74 -25.72 16.69
N ARG A 81 -16.60 -27.04 16.82
CA ARG A 81 -15.78 -27.67 17.87
C ARG A 81 -14.30 -27.29 17.73
N ARG A 82 -13.72 -27.44 16.53
CA ARG A 82 -12.34 -27.02 16.24
C ARG A 82 -12.11 -25.54 16.56
N ALA A 83 -13.04 -24.67 16.17
CA ALA A 83 -12.96 -23.24 16.47
C ALA A 83 -13.02 -22.92 17.97
N LYS A 84 -13.83 -23.67 18.75
CA LYS A 84 -13.87 -23.55 20.21
C LYS A 84 -12.57 -24.05 20.85
N GLU A 85 -12.06 -25.19 20.42
CA GLU A 85 -10.80 -25.76 20.88
C GLU A 85 -9.63 -24.80 20.59
N GLU A 86 -9.56 -24.23 19.38
CA GLU A 86 -8.56 -23.23 19.01
C GLU A 86 -8.68 -21.94 19.85
N LYS A 87 -9.90 -21.51 20.17
CA LYS A 87 -10.14 -20.38 21.08
C LYS A 87 -9.66 -20.67 22.50
N GLU A 88 -9.89 -21.88 23.01
CA GLU A 88 -9.39 -22.30 24.34
C GLU A 88 -7.86 -22.51 24.32
N LEU A 89 -7.28 -23.01 23.23
CA LEU A 89 -5.83 -23.06 23.02
C LEU A 89 -5.22 -21.66 23.02
N ARG A 90 -5.84 -20.68 22.36
CA ARG A 90 -5.41 -19.28 22.40
C ARG A 90 -5.57 -18.61 23.76
N LYS A 91 -6.53 -19.05 24.58
CA LYS A 91 -6.68 -18.58 25.97
C LYS A 91 -5.64 -19.20 26.90
N SER A 92 -5.40 -20.50 26.75
CA SER A 92 -4.47 -21.27 27.60
C SER A 92 -3.00 -21.04 27.25
N LYS A 93 -2.71 -20.84 25.96
CA LYS A 93 -1.45 -20.34 25.43
C LYS A 93 -1.76 -19.03 24.69
N PRO A 94 -1.84 -17.90 25.41
CA PRO A 94 -1.76 -16.60 24.75
C PRO A 94 -0.60 -16.68 23.75
N CYS A 95 -0.79 -16.25 22.50
CA CYS A 95 0.31 -16.14 21.54
C CYS A 95 1.50 -15.58 22.32
N GLN A 96 2.61 -16.30 22.34
CA GLN A 96 3.77 -15.94 23.15
C GLN A 96 4.24 -14.60 22.57
N VAL A 97 3.73 -13.52 23.14
CA VAL A 97 4.27 -12.18 22.96
C VAL A 97 5.72 -12.37 23.35
N LEU A 98 6.64 -12.17 22.41
CA LEU A 98 8.06 -12.22 22.73
C LEU A 98 8.21 -11.29 23.94
N GLU A 99 8.61 -11.84 25.10
CA GLU A 99 8.65 -11.06 26.36
C GLU A 99 9.51 -9.80 26.18
N HIS A 100 10.50 -9.91 25.29
CA HIS A 100 11.30 -8.82 24.80
C HIS A 100 11.25 -8.82 23.27
N PRO A 101 10.89 -7.69 22.62
CA PRO A 101 11.06 -7.57 21.18
C PRO A 101 12.55 -7.79 20.87
N PRO A 102 12.88 -8.48 19.77
CA PRO A 102 14.28 -8.54 19.34
C PRO A 102 14.76 -7.11 19.06
N ASP A 103 16.04 -6.83 19.27
CA ASP A 103 16.59 -5.47 19.17
C ASP A 103 16.33 -4.80 17.80
N ASN A 104 16.08 -5.60 16.76
CA ASN A 104 15.73 -5.18 15.42
C ASN A 104 14.22 -4.92 15.20
N GLY A 105 13.37 -5.04 16.21
CA GLY A 105 11.94 -4.68 16.14
C GLY A 105 11.10 -5.52 15.17
N LEU A 106 11.43 -6.81 14.99
CA LEU A 106 10.86 -7.72 13.96
C LEU A 106 11.15 -7.31 12.51
N LEU A 107 12.08 -6.38 12.28
CA LEU A 107 12.49 -6.04 10.92
C LEU A 107 13.29 -7.20 10.32
N VAL A 108 12.88 -7.63 9.13
CA VAL A 108 13.69 -8.52 8.30
C VAL A 108 14.81 -7.67 7.69
N PRO A 109 16.10 -7.88 8.07
CA PRO A 109 17.19 -6.98 7.67
C PRO A 109 17.33 -6.80 6.17
N GLU A 110 17.05 -7.86 5.39
CA GLU A 110 17.08 -7.87 3.93
C GLU A 110 16.02 -6.96 3.29
N LEU A 111 14.90 -6.72 3.98
CA LEU A 111 13.82 -5.87 3.48
C LEU A 111 14.00 -4.39 3.84
N VAL A 112 14.90 -4.06 4.78
CA VAL A 112 15.22 -2.68 5.15
C VAL A 112 15.73 -1.85 3.95
N PRO A 113 16.68 -2.31 3.12
CA PRO A 113 17.08 -1.53 1.93
C PRO A 113 15.92 -1.36 0.95
N VAL A 114 15.10 -2.40 0.76
CA VAL A 114 13.93 -2.35 -0.14
C VAL A 114 12.91 -1.33 0.36
N SER A 115 12.63 -1.28 1.66
CA SER A 115 11.67 -0.32 2.23
C SER A 115 12.12 1.13 2.02
N HIS A 116 13.42 1.41 2.15
CA HIS A 116 13.98 2.72 1.81
C HIS A 116 13.82 3.07 0.33
N GLN A 117 14.07 2.11 -0.58
CA GLN A 117 13.89 2.32 -2.01
C GLN A 117 12.42 2.63 -2.35
N VAL A 118 11.48 1.84 -1.82
CA VAL A 118 10.02 2.05 -2.01
C VAL A 118 9.59 3.41 -1.47
N TYR A 119 10.07 3.78 -0.27
CA TYR A 119 9.78 5.08 0.32
C TYR A 119 10.27 6.23 -0.57
N TRP A 120 11.50 6.16 -1.08
CA TRP A 120 12.04 7.19 -1.98
C TRP A 120 11.35 7.23 -3.33
N ALA A 121 11.06 6.06 -3.92
CA ALA A 121 10.31 5.96 -5.17
C ALA A 121 8.94 6.63 -5.04
N ARG A 122 8.24 6.39 -3.93
CA ARG A 122 6.98 7.06 -3.60
C ARG A 122 7.15 8.57 -3.50
N GLN A 123 8.15 9.07 -2.78
CA GLN A 123 8.38 10.52 -2.68
C GLN A 123 8.68 11.14 -4.06
N SER A 124 9.51 10.48 -4.86
CA SER A 124 9.84 10.90 -6.22
C SER A 124 8.58 10.97 -7.10
N LEU A 125 7.74 9.95 -7.05
CA LEU A 125 6.46 9.90 -7.77
C LEU A 125 5.54 11.06 -7.36
N MET A 126 5.36 11.29 -6.06
CA MET A 126 4.52 12.38 -5.55
C MET A 126 5.03 13.75 -6.01
N ILE A 127 6.35 13.97 -5.95
CA ILE A 127 6.97 15.22 -6.42
C ILE A 127 6.80 15.36 -7.94
N GLY A 128 7.04 14.29 -8.70
CA GLY A 128 6.91 14.27 -10.16
C GLY A 128 5.48 14.63 -10.59
N ILE A 129 4.48 13.97 -10.02
CA ILE A 129 3.07 14.25 -10.32
C ILE A 129 2.69 15.67 -9.87
N SER A 130 3.13 16.12 -8.71
CA SER A 130 2.84 17.49 -8.26
C SER A 130 3.34 18.56 -9.24
N ARG A 131 4.46 18.30 -9.94
CA ARG A 131 4.98 19.18 -11.00
C ARG A 131 4.14 19.05 -12.27
N LEU A 132 3.78 17.83 -12.68
CA LEU A 132 2.93 17.61 -13.86
C LEU A 132 1.56 18.27 -13.72
N LEU A 133 0.97 18.24 -12.53
CA LEU A 133 -0.30 18.92 -12.20
C LEU A 133 -0.22 20.45 -12.28
N SER A 134 0.97 21.03 -12.34
CA SER A 134 1.12 22.48 -12.58
C SER A 134 0.94 22.86 -14.05
N SER A 135 1.15 21.92 -14.97
CA SER A 135 1.02 22.12 -16.42
C SER A 135 -0.20 21.42 -17.03
N ILE A 136 -0.62 20.30 -16.44
CA ILE A 136 -1.72 19.45 -16.95
C ILE A 136 -2.96 19.67 -16.09
N ASN A 137 -4.08 19.95 -16.75
CA ASN A 137 -5.37 19.98 -16.09
C ASN A 137 -5.86 18.56 -15.82
N VAL A 138 -6.14 18.28 -14.55
CA VAL A 138 -6.77 17.04 -14.11
C VAL A 138 -8.13 17.39 -13.54
N LEU A 139 -9.15 16.67 -13.98
CA LEU A 139 -10.51 16.77 -13.51
C LEU A 139 -10.88 15.45 -12.86
N LYS A 140 -11.55 15.51 -11.71
CA LYS A 140 -12.16 14.34 -11.07
C LYS A 140 -13.66 14.48 -11.13
N CYS A 141 -14.37 13.36 -11.19
CA CYS A 141 -15.80 13.38 -10.90
C CYS A 141 -16.02 13.55 -9.39
N ARG A 142 -17.01 14.36 -9.00
CA ARG A 142 -17.40 14.50 -7.58
C ARG A 142 -18.04 13.24 -7.02
N LEU A 143 -18.65 12.43 -7.88
CA LEU A 143 -19.61 11.38 -7.48
C LEU A 143 -19.09 9.96 -7.69
N CYS A 144 -18.15 9.76 -8.61
CA CYS A 144 -17.53 8.47 -8.89
C CYS A 144 -15.99 8.62 -8.87
N PRO A 145 -15.21 7.53 -8.81
CA PRO A 145 -13.75 7.59 -8.75
C PRO A 145 -13.08 7.90 -10.10
N GLU A 146 -13.84 8.34 -11.10
CA GLU A 146 -13.32 8.61 -12.44
C GLU A 146 -12.50 9.91 -12.49
N VAL A 147 -11.40 9.86 -13.23
CA VAL A 147 -10.45 10.97 -13.41
C VAL A 147 -10.21 11.17 -14.89
N HIS A 148 -10.32 12.42 -15.32
CA HIS A 148 -10.07 12.87 -16.68
C HIS A 148 -8.82 13.76 -16.74
N ILE A 149 -8.00 13.55 -17.77
CA ILE A 149 -6.80 14.34 -18.02
C ILE A 149 -7.06 15.21 -19.25
N GLY A 150 -7.23 16.52 -19.03
CA GLY A 150 -7.60 17.45 -20.09
C GLY A 150 -8.20 18.74 -19.55
N PRO A 151 -8.30 19.79 -20.38
CA PRO A 151 -8.86 21.07 -19.99
C PRO A 151 -10.38 21.02 -19.77
N VAL A 152 -11.08 20.13 -20.49
CA VAL A 152 -12.54 19.99 -20.47
C VAL A 152 -12.84 18.51 -20.29
N GLY A 153 -13.69 18.18 -19.31
CA GLY A 153 -14.09 16.80 -19.06
C GLY A 153 -14.98 16.26 -20.18
N HIS A 154 -14.99 14.94 -20.36
CA HIS A 154 -15.80 14.34 -21.41
C HIS A 154 -17.29 14.29 -21.05
N GLU A 155 -18.12 14.21 -22.09
CA GLU A 155 -19.58 14.12 -22.01
C GLU A 155 -20.10 12.67 -22.11
N ILE A 156 -19.24 11.68 -21.89
CA ILE A 156 -19.64 10.27 -21.89
C ILE A 156 -20.52 9.97 -20.66
N CYS A 157 -21.71 9.40 -20.89
CA CYS A 157 -22.71 9.00 -19.88
C CYS A 157 -22.33 7.74 -19.09
N THR A 158 -21.15 7.69 -18.47
CA THR A 158 -20.63 6.50 -17.76
C THR A 158 -20.53 6.67 -16.24
N CYS A 159 -21.08 7.75 -15.67
CA CYS A 159 -20.99 8.01 -14.24
C CYS A 159 -21.75 6.96 -13.42
N THR A 160 -21.00 6.21 -12.60
CA THR A 160 -21.50 5.22 -11.65
C THR A 160 -21.75 5.78 -10.24
N GLY A 161 -21.72 7.11 -10.10
CA GLY A 161 -21.93 7.78 -8.83
C GLY A 161 -23.37 7.69 -8.32
N PRO A 162 -23.62 8.11 -7.06
CA PRO A 162 -24.97 8.19 -6.51
C PRO A 162 -25.91 8.97 -7.43
N SER A 163 -27.18 8.53 -7.48
CA SER A 163 -28.24 9.14 -8.29
C SER A 163 -27.93 9.31 -9.78
N SER A 164 -27.05 8.47 -10.35
CA SER A 164 -26.68 8.49 -11.78
C SER A 164 -27.90 8.46 -12.71
N GLY A 165 -28.93 7.68 -12.39
CA GLY A 165 -30.17 7.61 -13.17
C GLY A 165 -30.90 8.96 -13.34
N PHE A 166 -30.92 9.81 -12.31
CA PHE A 166 -31.53 11.15 -12.39
C PHE A 166 -30.68 12.16 -13.16
N ARG A 167 -29.37 11.89 -13.30
CA ARG A 167 -28.39 12.77 -13.95
C ARG A 167 -27.98 12.26 -15.34
N SER A 168 -28.73 11.31 -15.90
CA SER A 168 -28.42 10.67 -17.19
C SER A 168 -26.98 10.11 -17.24
N ALA A 169 -26.51 9.59 -16.12
CA ALA A 169 -25.14 9.09 -15.93
C ALA A 169 -24.03 10.10 -16.34
N MET A 170 -24.31 11.41 -16.28
CA MET A 170 -23.32 12.45 -16.56
C MET A 170 -22.34 12.63 -15.41
N HIS A 171 -21.10 12.99 -15.76
CA HIS A 171 -20.07 13.34 -14.79
C HIS A 171 -20.24 14.77 -14.29
N ASP A 172 -19.88 15.00 -13.03
CA ASP A 172 -19.79 16.33 -12.42
C ASP A 172 -18.32 16.62 -12.18
N TRP A 173 -17.68 17.26 -13.17
CA TRP A 173 -16.24 17.48 -13.19
C TRP A 173 -15.85 18.63 -12.27
N ILE A 174 -14.90 18.35 -11.38
CA ILE A 174 -14.23 19.36 -10.54
C ILE A 174 -12.72 19.24 -10.71
N LYS A 175 -11.98 20.30 -10.35
CA LYS A 175 -10.52 20.27 -10.38
C LYS A 175 -9.99 19.15 -9.48
N GLY A 176 -9.24 18.22 -10.07
CA GLY A 176 -8.55 17.14 -9.38
C GLY A 176 -7.21 17.59 -8.81
N GLY A 177 -6.74 16.88 -7.78
CA GLY A 177 -5.44 17.07 -7.15
C GLY A 177 -4.57 15.82 -7.19
N LEU A 178 -3.45 15.88 -6.45
CA LEU A 178 -2.45 14.80 -6.40
C LEU A 178 -3.05 13.46 -5.95
N ILE A 179 -3.88 13.51 -4.90
CA ILE A 179 -4.49 12.31 -4.28
C ILE A 179 -5.48 11.65 -5.23
N ASP A 180 -6.09 12.40 -6.14
CA ASP A 180 -7.07 11.85 -7.07
C ASP A 180 -6.41 11.06 -8.19
N VAL A 181 -5.18 11.42 -8.58
CA VAL A 181 -4.42 10.71 -9.61
C VAL A 181 -3.74 9.47 -9.03
N VAL A 182 -3.15 9.59 -7.84
CA VAL A 182 -2.49 8.49 -7.15
C VAL A 182 -2.88 8.53 -5.67
N ASP A 183 -3.74 7.59 -5.28
CA ASP A 183 -4.07 7.33 -3.89
C ASP A 183 -3.46 6.01 -3.42
N PHE A 184 -3.09 5.96 -2.15
CA PHE A 184 -2.62 4.75 -1.51
C PHE A 184 -3.65 4.32 -0.47
N PRO A 185 -4.04 3.02 -0.43
CA PRO A 185 -4.93 2.51 0.60
C PRO A 185 -4.43 2.89 1.99
N LYS A 186 -5.32 3.37 2.87
CA LYS A 186 -4.95 3.73 4.24
C LYS A 186 -5.10 2.51 5.16
N CYS A 187 -4.06 2.22 5.93
CA CYS A 187 -4.05 1.20 6.98
C CYS A 187 -3.94 1.85 8.37
N PHE A 188 -4.15 1.06 9.41
CA PHE A 188 -3.86 1.49 10.79
C PHE A 188 -2.39 1.32 11.08
N HIS A 189 -1.82 2.27 11.82
CA HIS A 189 -0.46 2.15 12.30
C HIS A 189 -0.39 1.21 13.51
N LEU A 190 0.50 0.22 13.45
CA LEU A 190 0.75 -0.69 14.56
C LEU A 190 2.03 -0.26 15.29
N TYR A 191 1.87 0.37 16.45
CA TYR A 191 2.99 0.81 17.30
C TYR A 191 3.82 -0.36 17.85
N ASP A 192 3.15 -1.44 18.24
CA ASP A 192 3.79 -2.65 18.76
C ASP A 192 3.30 -3.86 17.97
N ARG A 193 4.18 -4.41 17.14
CA ARG A 193 3.88 -5.56 16.28
C ARG A 193 3.97 -6.89 17.02
N VAL A 194 4.64 -6.93 18.17
CA VAL A 194 4.85 -8.14 18.97
C VAL A 194 3.73 -8.30 19.99
N GLY A 195 3.51 -7.29 20.83
CA GLY A 195 2.52 -7.35 21.90
C GLY A 195 1.09 -7.09 21.42
N LYS A 196 0.91 -6.27 20.39
CA LYS A 196 -0.40 -5.89 19.88
C LYS A 196 -0.48 -5.85 18.36
N SER A 197 -0.31 -7.02 17.75
CA SER A 197 -0.31 -7.21 16.29
C SER A 197 -1.62 -6.86 15.56
N ARG A 198 -2.70 -6.49 16.26
CA ARG A 198 -3.99 -6.16 15.66
C ARG A 198 -4.70 -5.02 16.37
N VAL A 199 -5.19 -4.07 15.58
CA VAL A 199 -6.12 -3.03 16.04
C VAL A 199 -7.53 -3.63 16.16
N THR A 200 -8.12 -3.55 17.35
CA THR A 200 -9.50 -4.01 17.56
C THR A 200 -10.50 -2.99 17.01
N HIS A 201 -11.75 -3.41 16.82
CA HIS A 201 -12.81 -2.53 16.28
C HIS A 201 -12.99 -1.27 17.14
N ASP A 202 -12.94 -1.39 18.46
CA ASP A 202 -13.19 -0.28 19.38
C ASP A 202 -12.02 0.72 19.40
N GLU A 203 -10.82 0.27 19.10
CA GLU A 203 -9.60 1.09 19.07
C GLU A 203 -9.39 1.81 17.73
N ARG A 204 -10.14 1.44 16.70
CA ARG A 204 -10.05 1.98 15.33
C ARG A 204 -10.10 3.52 15.28
N PHE A 205 -10.82 4.14 16.20
CA PHE A 205 -10.97 5.59 16.27
C PHE A 205 -9.79 6.29 16.95
N ASN A 206 -9.05 5.58 17.79
CA ASN A 206 -7.92 6.11 18.55
C ASN A 206 -6.58 5.93 17.82
N VAL A 207 -6.49 4.93 16.94
CA VAL A 207 -5.26 4.62 16.19
C VAL A 207 -5.18 5.48 14.92
N PRO A 208 -4.04 6.15 14.64
CA PRO A 208 -3.87 6.92 13.42
C PRO A 208 -3.87 6.00 12.20
N ARG A 209 -4.39 6.54 11.09
CA ARG A 209 -4.35 5.89 9.78
C ARG A 209 -3.26 6.50 8.92
N MET A 210 -2.46 5.68 8.28
CA MET A 210 -1.42 6.10 7.34
C MET A 210 -1.50 5.32 6.02
N PRO A 211 -0.92 5.83 4.92
CA PRO A 211 -0.81 5.07 3.67
C PRO A 211 -0.13 3.71 3.89
N ALA A 212 -0.68 2.64 3.33
CA ALA A 212 -0.17 1.28 3.49
C ALA A 212 1.28 1.10 3.03
N ILE A 213 1.71 1.91 2.07
CA ILE A 213 3.10 1.95 1.60
C ILE A 213 4.08 2.60 2.60
N LEU A 214 3.58 3.29 3.64
CA LEU A 214 4.40 3.91 4.68
C LEU A 214 4.45 3.08 5.99
N GLU A 215 3.55 2.11 6.14
CA GLU A 215 3.49 1.19 7.29
C GLU A 215 4.41 -0.02 7.09
#